data_AF-C6PZY7-F1
#
_entry.id   AF-C6PZY7-F1
#
_cell.length_a   1.000
_cell.length_b   1.000
_cell.length_c   1.000
_cell.angle_alpha   90.00
_cell.angle_beta   90.00
_cell.angle_gamma   90.00
#
_symmetry.space_group_name_H-M   'P 1'
#
loop_
_entity.id
_entity.type
_entity.pdbx_description
1 polymer ?
#
loop_
_entity_poly.entity_id
_entity_poly.type
_entity_poly.pdbx_seq_one_letter_code
_entity_poly.pdbx_strand_id
1 'polypeptide(L)'
;MDKSKEMSICDILGRDTSEYKEYVSIDLPKIKISEMLRDAIHSQNLSLRKISKIIDNMNLDDYKASYTQIARVTSGENYNINTLLKILDVLNLEIDIKEKRN
;
A
#
# COMPACT_ATOMS: atom_id res chain seq x y z
N MET A 1 -5.38 -9.08 -36.94
CA MET A 1 -5.00 -8.51 -35.63
C MET A 1 -5.95 -9.08 -34.60
N ASP A 2 -5.48 -10.09 -33.88
CA ASP A 2 -6.24 -10.66 -32.77
C ASP A 2 -6.20 -9.66 -31.61
N LYS A 3 -7.35 -9.03 -31.33
CA LYS A 3 -7.52 -8.26 -30.10
C LYS A 3 -7.89 -9.28 -29.03
N SER A 4 -6.88 -9.93 -28.46
CA SER A 4 -7.03 -10.68 -27.22
C SER A 4 -7.74 -9.75 -26.23
N LYS A 5 -9.00 -10.04 -25.98
CA LYS A 5 -9.89 -9.23 -25.16
C LYS A 5 -9.25 -9.12 -23.78
N GLU A 6 -8.76 -7.94 -23.39
CA GLU A 6 -8.31 -7.72 -22.02
C GLU A 6 -9.46 -8.07 -21.08
N MET A 7 -9.29 -9.14 -20.32
CA MET A 7 -10.32 -9.67 -19.45
C MET A 7 -10.33 -8.80 -18.18
N SER A 8 -11.46 -8.18 -17.86
CA SER A 8 -11.61 -7.38 -16.65
C SER A 8 -11.48 -8.27 -15.41
N ILE A 9 -11.06 -7.71 -14.28
CA ILE A 9 -11.12 -8.42 -12.99
C ILE A 9 -12.55 -8.89 -12.67
N CYS A 10 -13.57 -8.17 -13.16
CA CYS A 10 -14.97 -8.60 -13.08
C CYS A 10 -15.25 -9.86 -13.90
N ASP A 11 -14.61 -9.99 -15.07
CA ASP A 11 -14.76 -11.13 -15.97
C ASP A 11 -14.05 -12.38 -15.41
N ILE A 12 -13.04 -12.19 -14.54
CA ILE A 12 -12.29 -13.25 -13.85
C ILE A 12 -13.03 -13.72 -12.59
N LEU A 13 -13.41 -12.80 -11.71
CA LEU A 13 -13.93 -13.12 -10.38
C LEU A 13 -15.46 -13.22 -10.32
N GLY A 14 -16.17 -12.63 -11.28
CA GLY A 14 -17.63 -12.47 -11.24
C GLY A 14 -18.06 -11.38 -10.24
N ARG A 15 -18.86 -10.40 -10.67
CA ARG A 15 -19.17 -9.19 -9.86
C ARG A 15 -19.88 -9.45 -8.53
N ASP A 16 -20.66 -10.52 -8.44
CA ASP A 16 -21.49 -10.79 -7.27
C ASP A 16 -20.83 -11.75 -6.26
N THR A 17 -19.63 -12.23 -6.57
CA THR A 17 -18.90 -13.18 -5.73
C THR A 17 -18.31 -12.51 -4.49
N SER A 18 -18.09 -13.32 -3.46
CA SER A 18 -17.36 -12.92 -2.25
C SER A 18 -15.97 -12.40 -2.57
N GLU A 19 -15.31 -13.05 -3.52
CA GLU A 19 -13.94 -12.79 -3.95
C GLU A 19 -13.83 -11.41 -4.61
N TYR A 20 -14.78 -11.05 -5.49
CA TYR A 20 -14.82 -9.70 -6.05
C TYR A 20 -15.09 -8.63 -4.99
N LYS A 21 -15.98 -8.91 -4.02
CA LYS A 21 -16.26 -7.98 -2.92
C LYS A 21 -15.04 -7.78 -2.02
N GLU A 22 -14.31 -8.83 -1.72
CA GLU A 22 -13.06 -8.77 -0.96
C GLU A 22 -11.99 -8.01 -1.73
N TYR A 23 -11.80 -8.32 -3.01
CA TYR A 23 -10.87 -7.59 -3.87
C TYR A 23 -11.15 -6.08 -3.87
N VAL A 24 -12.42 -5.69 -4.06
CA VAL A 24 -12.81 -4.26 -4.09
C VAL A 24 -12.65 -3.58 -2.73
N SER A 25 -12.91 -4.29 -1.62
CA SER A 25 -12.91 -3.70 -0.28
C SER A 25 -11.55 -3.73 0.42
N ILE A 26 -10.65 -4.63 0.04
CA ILE A 26 -9.37 -4.87 0.71
C ILE A 26 -8.19 -4.70 -0.26
N ASP A 27 -8.15 -5.47 -1.34
CA ASP A 27 -6.97 -5.52 -2.21
C ASP A 27 -6.82 -4.24 -3.04
N LEU A 28 -7.91 -3.75 -3.62
CA LEU A 28 -7.89 -2.53 -4.43
C LEU A 28 -7.44 -1.30 -3.61
N PRO A 29 -7.94 -1.07 -2.37
CA PRO A 29 -7.35 -0.06 -1.48
C PRO A 29 -5.87 -0.28 -1.17
N LYS A 30 -5.43 -1.52 -0.89
CA LYS A 30 -4.01 -1.82 -0.63
C LYS A 30 -3.13 -1.49 -1.84
N ILE A 31 -3.58 -1.80 -3.05
CA ILE A 31 -2.89 -1.47 -4.30
C ILE A 31 -2.76 0.05 -4.44
N LYS A 32 -3.84 0.80 -4.25
CA LYS A 32 -3.80 2.27 -4.34
C LYS A 32 -2.85 2.90 -3.31
N ILE A 33 -2.88 2.41 -2.07
CA ILE A 33 -1.94 2.85 -1.03
C ILE A 33 -0.51 2.54 -1.46
N SER A 34 -0.23 1.33 -1.95
CA SER A 34 1.13 0.93 -2.33
C SER A 34 1.66 1.72 -3.53
N GLU A 35 0.81 2.05 -4.50
CA GLU A 35 1.13 2.96 -5.61
C GLU A 35 1.47 4.36 -5.12
N MET A 36 0.61 4.97 -4.31
CA MET A 36 0.85 6.31 -3.75
C MET A 36 2.15 6.38 -2.94
N LEU A 37 2.42 5.34 -2.13
CA LEU A 37 3.67 5.26 -1.37
C LEU A 37 4.88 5.15 -2.29
N ARG A 38 4.83 4.29 -3.33
CA ARG A 38 5.93 4.15 -4.29
C ARG A 38 6.19 5.47 -5.01
N ASP A 39 5.15 6.15 -5.47
CA ASP A 39 5.26 7.45 -6.15
C ASP A 39 5.89 8.50 -5.23
N ALA A 40 5.46 8.58 -3.97
CA ALA A 40 6.03 9.48 -2.97
C ALA A 40 7.52 9.18 -2.71
N ILE A 41 7.88 7.91 -2.54
CA ILE A 41 9.26 7.46 -2.35
C ILE A 41 10.14 7.86 -3.54
N HIS A 42 9.65 7.65 -4.76
CA HIS A 42 10.34 8.04 -5.99
C HIS A 42 10.49 9.57 -6.09
N SER A 43 9.42 10.33 -5.83
CA SER A 43 9.43 11.80 -5.90
C SER A 43 10.39 12.45 -4.90
N GLN A 44 10.61 11.82 -3.75
CA GLN A 44 11.52 12.28 -2.71
C GLN A 44 12.94 11.71 -2.85
N ASN A 45 13.21 10.93 -3.91
CA ASN A 45 14.51 10.27 -4.17
C ASN A 45 15.00 9.43 -2.96
N LEU A 46 14.04 8.78 -2.30
CA LEU A 46 14.29 7.87 -1.19
C LEU A 46 14.36 6.43 -1.70
N SER A 47 15.05 5.59 -0.91
CA SER A 47 15.03 4.14 -1.10
C SER A 47 14.43 3.50 0.15
N LEU A 48 13.90 2.29 0.03
CA LEU A 48 13.34 1.57 1.19
C LEU A 48 14.37 1.41 2.32
N ARG A 49 15.67 1.29 1.98
CA ARG A 49 16.77 1.27 2.96
C ARG A 49 16.94 2.61 3.67
N LYS A 50 16.84 3.74 2.95
CA LYS A 50 16.89 5.07 3.57
C LYS A 50 15.71 5.27 4.52
N ILE A 51 14.50 4.86 4.10
CA ILE A 51 13.29 4.95 4.93
C ILE A 51 13.44 4.12 6.20
N SER A 52 13.89 2.87 6.09
CA SER A 52 14.17 2.00 7.25
C SER A 52 15.12 2.68 8.24
N LYS A 53 16.21 3.27 7.74
CA LYS A 53 17.18 3.99 8.57
C LYS A 53 16.58 5.24 9.23
N ILE A 54 15.72 5.97 8.55
CA ILE A 54 15.04 7.15 9.12
C ILE A 54 14.11 6.70 10.24
N ILE A 55 13.28 5.67 10.02
CA ILE A 55 12.37 5.12 11.04
C ILE A 55 13.15 4.63 12.26
N ASP A 56 14.24 3.91 12.06
CA ASP A 56 15.10 3.46 13.16
C ASP A 56 15.68 4.61 13.98
N ASN A 57 15.87 5.78 13.38
CA ASN A 57 16.39 6.98 14.05
C ASN A 57 15.30 7.83 14.73
N MET A 58 14.01 7.57 14.47
CA MET A 58 12.91 8.35 15.05
C MET A 58 12.74 8.11 16.56
N ASN A 59 13.39 7.10 17.15
CA ASN A 59 13.27 6.74 18.58
C ASN A 59 11.81 6.56 19.07
N LEU A 60 10.91 6.21 18.15
CA LEU A 60 9.51 5.93 18.42
C LEU A 60 9.36 4.44 18.78
N ASP A 61 9.57 4.15 20.06
CA ASP A 61 9.47 2.84 20.73
C ASP A 61 10.51 1.79 20.27
N ASP A 62 10.59 0.63 20.94
CA ASP A 62 11.46 -0.52 20.60
C ASP A 62 11.15 -1.17 19.23
N TYR A 63 10.32 -0.52 18.40
CA TYR A 63 9.85 -1.04 17.12
C TYR A 63 10.62 -0.44 15.93
N LYS A 64 11.54 -1.23 15.41
CA LYS A 64 12.28 -0.98 14.17
C LYS A 64 11.50 -1.48 12.95
N ALA A 65 11.36 -0.64 11.92
CA ALA A 65 10.75 -1.04 10.66
C ALA A 65 11.84 -1.59 9.73
N SER A 66 11.95 -2.91 9.66
CA SER A 66 12.89 -3.57 8.76
C SER A 66 12.58 -3.27 7.29
N TYR A 67 13.61 -3.32 6.44
CA TYR A 67 13.47 -3.25 4.98
C TYR A 67 12.37 -4.17 4.45
N THR A 68 12.28 -5.40 4.96
CA THR A 68 11.27 -6.39 4.54
C THR A 68 9.85 -5.93 4.86
N GLN A 69 9.62 -5.35 6.05
CA GLN A 69 8.30 -4.83 6.41
C GLN A 69 7.90 -3.67 5.53
N ILE A 70 8.83 -2.76 5.24
CA ILE A 70 8.58 -1.61 4.33
C ILE A 70 8.27 -2.11 2.93
N ALA A 71 9.05 -3.08 2.43
CA ALA A 71 8.82 -3.69 1.11
C ALA A 71 7.41 -4.27 0.98
N ARG A 72 6.92 -4.97 2.01
CA ARG A 72 5.54 -5.50 2.04
C ARG A 72 4.49 -4.41 1.88
N VAL A 73 4.65 -3.27 2.58
CA VAL A 73 3.72 -2.14 2.47
C VAL A 73 3.74 -1.58 1.04
N THR A 74 4.92 -1.33 0.49
CA THR A 74 5.08 -0.76 -0.86
C THR A 74 4.73 -1.71 -2.00
N SER A 75 4.58 -3.00 -1.71
CA SER A 75 4.11 -4.02 -2.66
C SER A 75 2.61 -4.31 -2.54
N GLY A 76 1.91 -3.74 -1.56
CA GLY A 76 0.48 -4.01 -1.33
C GLY A 76 0.20 -5.38 -0.70
N GLU A 77 1.21 -6.03 -0.11
CA GLU A 77 1.04 -7.27 0.63
C GLU A 77 0.33 -7.03 1.98
N ASN A 78 0.22 -8.08 2.81
CA ASN A 78 -0.27 -7.92 4.17
C ASN A 78 0.78 -7.22 5.06
N TYR A 79 0.37 -6.15 5.72
CA TYR A 79 1.21 -5.34 6.60
C TYR A 79 0.46 -4.86 7.86
N ASN A 80 1.23 -4.39 8.84
CA ASN A 80 0.71 -3.81 10.07
C ASN A 80 0.46 -2.30 9.88
N ILE A 81 -0.65 -1.79 10.44
CA ILE A 81 -1.01 -0.37 10.35
C ILE A 81 0.06 0.56 10.94
N ASN A 82 0.76 0.16 12.01
CA ASN A 82 1.84 0.95 12.60
C ASN A 82 3.01 1.12 11.63
N THR A 83 3.33 0.09 10.84
CA THR A 83 4.37 0.20 9.81
C THR A 83 3.95 1.18 8.72
N LEU A 84 2.69 1.13 8.28
CA LEU A 84 2.15 2.08 7.30
C LEU A 84 2.22 3.52 7.83
N LEU A 85 1.75 3.78 9.05
CA LEU A 85 1.77 5.13 9.64
C LEU A 85 3.19 5.68 9.79
N LYS A 86 4.17 4.85 10.19
CA LYS A 86 5.59 5.26 10.25
C LYS A 86 6.14 5.63 8.87
N ILE A 87 5.79 4.89 7.82
CA ILE A 87 6.22 5.22 6.45
C ILE A 87 5.58 6.53 5.98
N LEU A 88 4.29 6.74 6.29
CA LEU A 88 3.58 7.97 5.95
C LEU A 88 4.21 9.19 6.62
N ASP A 89 4.56 9.08 7.89
CA ASP A 89 5.26 10.15 8.64
C ASP A 89 6.60 10.52 7.98
N VAL A 90 7.43 9.53 7.62
CA VAL A 90 8.69 9.76 6.87
C VAL A 90 8.46 10.48 5.54
N LEU A 91 7.37 10.15 4.85
CA LEU A 91 7.03 10.70 3.54
C LEU A 91 6.23 12.00 3.64
N ASN A 92 5.94 12.51 4.84
CA ASN A 92 5.08 13.66 5.08
C ASN A 92 3.70 13.49 4.41
N LEU A 93 3.11 12.31 4.61
CA LEU A 93 1.78 11.92 4.14
C LEU A 93 0.89 11.57 5.34
N GLU A 94 -0.42 11.57 5.13
CA GLU A 94 -1.40 11.13 6.12
C GLU A 94 -2.51 10.30 5.47
N ILE A 95 -3.25 9.55 6.29
CA ILE A 95 -4.47 8.86 5.88
C ILE A 95 -5.66 9.64 6.43
N ASP A 96 -6.67 9.83 5.59
CA ASP A 96 -7.95 10.40 5.97
C ASP A 96 -9.04 9.32 5.97
N ILE A 97 -9.86 9.29 7.03
CA ILE A 97 -10.97 8.35 7.18
C ILE A 97 -12.25 9.06 6.79
N LYS A 98 -12.91 8.57 5.74
CA LYS A 98 -14.17 9.14 5.22
C LYS A 98 -15.30 8.14 5.33
N GLU A 99 -16.50 8.64 5.56
CA GLU A 99 -17.71 7.84 5.44
C GLU A 99 -17.81 7.26 4.03
N LYS A 100 -18.15 5.97 3.95
CA LYS A 100 -18.38 5.31 2.67
C LYS A 100 -19.65 5.91 2.06
N ARG A 101 -19.53 6.49 0.87
CA ARG A 101 -20.70 6.91 0.08
C ARG A 101 -21.41 5.65 -0.38
N ASN A 102 -22.62 5.45 0.14
CA ASN A 102 -23.53 4.40 -0.31
C ASN A 102 -24.26 4.82 -1.59
#